data_AF-A0AAD1RMQ8-F1
#
_entry.id   AF-A0AAD1RMQ8-F1
#
_cell.length_a   1.000
_cell.length_b   1.000
_cell.length_c   1.000
_cell.angle_alpha   90.00
_cell.angle_beta   90.00
_cell.angle_gamma   90.00
#
_symmetry.space_group_name_H-M   'P 1'
#
loop_
_entity.id
_entity.type
_entity.pdbx_description
1 polymer ?
#
loop_
_entity_poly.entity_id
_entity_poly.type
_entity_poly.pdbx_seq_one_letter_code
_entity_poly.pdbx_strand_id
1 'polypeptide(L)'
;MVPAGVVCRTAADECDLPEFCSGMEAACPDDVFQQNGNLCNQGINICFNGKCQSADLQCKHIFGPDSKSASYECYQELNVIGDRFGNCGGVQGYYAKCDKDDVLCGKIQCAITGEVKINIKNAAVSFYTPKNETCVNADFFTSDFVDPVQVRDGTKCGENKVYILTQIQMKEKLGF
;
A
#
# COMPACT_ATOMS: atom_id res chain seq x y z
N MET A 1 -16.95 34.73 -8.73
CA MET A 1 -17.54 33.52 -9.33
C MET A 1 -16.70 33.13 -10.53
N VAL A 2 -16.29 31.87 -10.61
CA VAL A 2 -15.58 31.31 -11.77
C VAL A 2 -16.62 30.68 -12.70
N PRO A 3 -16.51 30.77 -14.04
CA PRO A 3 -17.49 30.15 -14.94
C PRO A 3 -17.65 28.64 -14.69
N ALA A 4 -18.87 28.14 -14.88
CA ALA A 4 -19.15 26.71 -14.75
C ALA A 4 -18.35 25.89 -15.77
N GLY A 5 -17.85 24.72 -15.37
CA GLY A 5 -17.09 23.82 -16.25
C GLY A 5 -15.60 24.14 -16.37
N VAL A 6 -15.09 25.15 -15.64
CA VAL A 6 -13.64 25.39 -15.53
C VAL A 6 -13.03 24.37 -14.58
N VAL A 7 -11.97 23.67 -15.01
CA VAL A 7 -11.21 22.76 -14.14
C VAL A 7 -10.59 23.54 -12.99
N CYS A 8 -10.92 23.19 -11.76
CA CYS A 8 -10.35 23.80 -10.56
C CYS A 8 -9.40 22.88 -9.80
N ARG A 9 -9.51 21.57 -9.99
CA ARG A 9 -8.51 20.58 -9.56
C ARG A 9 -8.35 19.52 -10.64
N THR A 10 -7.09 19.21 -10.96
CA THR A 10 -6.74 18.14 -11.89
C THR A 10 -6.66 16.82 -11.15
N ALA A 11 -7.04 15.72 -11.79
CA ALA A 11 -6.82 14.38 -11.27
C ALA A 11 -5.33 14.11 -10.98
N ALA A 12 -5.05 13.55 -9.80
CA ALA A 12 -3.70 13.18 -9.36
C ALA A 12 -3.21 11.86 -9.99
N ASP A 13 -4.12 10.90 -10.19
CA ASP A 13 -3.86 9.63 -10.88
C ASP A 13 -5.13 9.13 -11.60
N GLU A 14 -5.10 7.92 -12.14
CA GLU A 14 -6.24 7.32 -12.85
C GLU A 14 -7.45 6.96 -11.96
N CYS A 15 -7.24 6.91 -10.64
CA CYS A 15 -8.25 6.67 -9.63
C CYS A 15 -8.88 7.95 -9.09
N ASP A 16 -8.38 9.10 -9.50
CA ASP A 16 -8.84 10.42 -9.10
C ASP A 16 -9.62 11.09 -10.24
N LEU A 17 -10.67 11.86 -9.93
CA LEU A 17 -11.49 12.53 -10.95
C LEU A 17 -11.25 14.04 -10.90
N PRO A 18 -11.17 14.74 -12.04
CA PRO A 18 -11.03 16.20 -12.01
C PRO A 18 -12.33 16.88 -11.58
N GLU A 19 -12.22 17.97 -10.83
CA GLU A 19 -13.33 18.81 -10.41
C GLU A 19 -13.44 20.05 -11.27
N PHE A 20 -14.69 20.45 -11.47
CA PHE A 20 -15.07 21.58 -12.28
C PHE A 20 -15.85 22.57 -11.44
N CYS A 21 -15.54 23.86 -11.57
CA CYS A 21 -16.29 24.92 -10.92
C CYS A 21 -17.77 24.81 -11.27
N SER A 22 -18.64 24.95 -10.27
CA SER A 22 -20.11 24.91 -10.46
C SER A 22 -20.67 26.17 -11.11
N GLY A 23 -19.92 27.28 -11.11
CA GLY A 23 -20.42 28.60 -11.50
C GLY A 23 -21.19 29.33 -10.39
N MET A 24 -21.59 28.61 -9.33
CA MET A 24 -22.38 29.16 -8.23
C MET A 24 -21.51 29.64 -7.08
N GLU A 25 -20.39 28.98 -6.83
CA GLU A 25 -19.46 29.30 -5.74
C GLU A 25 -18.06 29.67 -6.28
N ALA A 26 -17.27 30.32 -5.44
CA ALA A 26 -15.87 30.62 -5.75
C ALA A 26 -14.93 29.45 -5.43
N ALA A 27 -15.34 28.54 -4.54
CA ALA A 27 -14.60 27.35 -4.18
C ALA A 27 -14.77 26.24 -5.24
N CYS A 28 -13.78 25.36 -5.32
CA CYS A 28 -13.90 24.10 -6.05
C CYS A 28 -14.85 23.17 -5.27
N PRO A 29 -15.66 22.33 -5.93
CA PRO A 29 -16.44 21.30 -5.26
C PRO A 29 -15.57 20.34 -4.44
N ASP A 30 -16.23 19.51 -3.62
CA ASP A 30 -15.56 18.44 -2.87
C ASP A 30 -14.83 17.48 -3.81
N ASP A 31 -13.69 16.96 -3.33
CA ASP A 31 -12.86 15.99 -4.05
C ASP A 31 -13.64 14.68 -4.27
N VAL A 32 -13.75 14.28 -5.53
CA VAL A 32 -14.41 13.04 -5.94
C VAL A 32 -13.41 12.14 -6.66
N PHE A 33 -13.55 10.84 -6.45
CA PHE A 33 -12.65 9.84 -7.00
C PHE A 33 -13.38 8.67 -7.61
N GLN A 34 -12.66 7.90 -8.42
CA GLN A 34 -13.14 6.63 -8.94
C GLN A 34 -13.55 5.73 -7.78
N GLN A 35 -14.62 4.99 -8.00
CA GLN A 35 -15.12 4.03 -7.04
C GLN A 35 -13.99 3.08 -6.57
N ASN A 36 -13.92 2.80 -5.27
CA ASN A 36 -12.99 1.82 -4.73
C ASN A 36 -13.12 0.50 -5.49
N GLY A 37 -12.07 -0.32 -5.60
CA GLY A 37 -12.11 -1.58 -6.34
C GLY A 37 -12.03 -1.48 -7.87
N ASN A 38 -12.25 -0.29 -8.46
CA ASN A 38 -11.97 -0.06 -9.88
C ASN A 38 -10.53 -0.44 -10.22
N LEU A 39 -10.35 -1.05 -11.39
CA LEU A 39 -9.06 -1.49 -11.86
C LEU A 39 -8.20 -0.30 -12.30
N CYS A 40 -6.92 -0.32 -11.93
CA CYS A 40 -5.93 0.69 -12.28
C CYS A 40 -4.61 0.02 -12.66
N ASN A 41 -3.69 0.77 -13.26
CA ASN A 41 -2.39 0.29 -13.75
C ASN A 41 -2.56 -0.92 -14.67
N GLN A 42 -3.31 -0.72 -15.76
CA GLN A 42 -3.61 -1.78 -16.75
C GLN A 42 -4.29 -3.02 -16.14
N GLY A 43 -5.03 -2.85 -15.04
CA GLY A 43 -5.76 -3.94 -14.39
C GLY A 43 -4.95 -4.74 -13.36
N ILE A 44 -3.72 -4.32 -13.07
CA ILE A 44 -2.85 -4.98 -12.10
C ILE A 44 -3.28 -4.62 -10.67
N ASN A 45 -3.65 -3.36 -10.46
CA ASN A 45 -3.94 -2.76 -9.16
C ASN A 45 -5.42 -2.37 -9.04
N ILE A 46 -5.82 -1.87 -7.87
CA ILE A 46 -7.16 -1.32 -7.64
C ILE A 46 -7.11 0.09 -7.05
N CYS A 47 -8.13 0.86 -7.37
CA CYS A 47 -8.40 2.15 -6.77
C CYS A 47 -8.89 1.97 -5.34
N PHE A 48 -8.34 2.76 -4.43
CA PHE A 48 -8.86 2.87 -3.06
C PHE A 48 -8.60 4.27 -2.52
N ASN A 49 -9.67 4.97 -2.15
CA ASN A 49 -9.69 6.36 -1.69
C ASN A 49 -8.93 7.30 -2.64
N GLY A 50 -9.28 7.25 -3.92
CA GLY A 50 -8.72 8.11 -4.97
C GLY A 50 -7.27 7.86 -5.33
N LYS A 51 -6.72 6.71 -4.94
CA LYS A 51 -5.35 6.32 -5.29
C LYS A 51 -5.27 4.92 -5.85
N CYS A 52 -4.43 4.73 -6.86
CA CYS A 52 -4.09 3.40 -7.35
C CYS A 52 -3.15 2.69 -6.36
N GLN A 53 -3.67 1.72 -5.60
CA GLN A 53 -2.92 1.05 -4.55
C GLN A 53 -1.96 0.02 -5.13
N SER A 54 -0.68 0.11 -4.78
CA SER A 54 0.37 -0.75 -5.30
C SER A 54 1.43 -1.00 -4.25
N ALA A 55 1.72 -2.28 -3.99
CA ALA A 55 2.82 -2.69 -3.12
C ALA A 55 4.17 -2.19 -3.65
N ASP A 56 4.38 -2.18 -4.97
CA ASP A 56 5.60 -1.63 -5.58
C ASP A 56 5.78 -0.15 -5.28
N LEU A 57 4.71 0.65 -5.44
CA LEU A 57 4.76 2.08 -5.13
C LEU A 57 4.94 2.32 -3.63
N GLN A 58 4.34 1.47 -2.77
CA GLN A 58 4.55 1.54 -1.33
C GLN A 58 6.02 1.25 -0.97
N CYS A 59 6.63 0.22 -1.55
CA CYS A 59 8.06 -0.07 -1.36
C CYS A 59 8.93 1.10 -1.81
N LYS A 60 8.66 1.67 -2.99
CA LYS A 60 9.39 2.84 -3.51
C LYS A 60 9.30 4.05 -2.59
N HIS A 61 8.15 4.26 -1.98
CA HIS A 61 7.93 5.35 -1.04
C HIS A 61 8.73 5.16 0.27
N ILE A 62 8.87 3.93 0.74
CA ILE A 62 9.52 3.61 2.03
C ILE A 62 11.04 3.47 1.88
N PHE A 63 11.48 2.68 0.90
CA PHE A 63 12.88 2.29 0.73
C PHE A 63 13.59 3.01 -0.42
N GLY A 64 12.88 3.87 -1.16
CA GLY A 64 13.42 4.64 -2.28
C GLY A 64 13.17 4.00 -3.65
N PRO A 65 13.49 4.72 -4.75
CA PRO A 65 13.07 4.35 -6.11
C PRO A 65 13.61 3.00 -6.59
N ASP A 66 14.75 2.56 -6.09
CA ASP A 66 15.41 1.28 -6.45
C ASP A 66 14.85 0.09 -5.65
N SER A 67 13.57 0.13 -5.30
CA SER A 67 12.87 -0.94 -4.59
C SER A 67 11.51 -1.26 -5.22
N LYS A 68 10.98 -2.44 -4.92
CA LYS A 68 9.65 -2.91 -5.35
C LYS A 68 9.11 -3.93 -4.36
N SER A 69 7.87 -4.39 -4.53
CA SER A 69 7.34 -5.52 -3.77
C SER A 69 8.19 -6.76 -4.03
N ALA A 70 8.52 -7.47 -2.95
CA ALA A 70 9.34 -8.67 -3.03
C ALA A 70 8.58 -9.86 -3.61
N SER A 71 9.31 -10.92 -3.93
CA SER A 71 8.75 -12.21 -4.30
C SER A 71 7.88 -12.80 -3.20
N TYR A 72 7.00 -13.73 -3.60
CA TYR A 72 6.20 -14.50 -2.66
C TYR A 72 7.07 -15.21 -1.61
N GLU A 73 8.27 -15.67 -1.97
CA GLU A 73 9.22 -16.28 -1.06
C GLU A 73 9.60 -15.37 0.11
N CYS A 74 9.89 -14.09 -0.15
CA CYS A 74 10.18 -13.12 0.92
C CYS A 74 9.02 -13.00 1.90
N TYR A 75 7.80 -12.85 1.38
CA TYR A 75 6.60 -12.77 2.21
C TYR A 75 6.36 -14.07 2.98
N GLN A 76 6.45 -15.22 2.31
CA GLN A 76 6.15 -16.52 2.91
C GLN A 76 7.15 -16.90 3.99
N GLU A 77 8.44 -16.59 3.84
CA GLU A 77 9.45 -16.94 4.83
C GLU A 77 9.43 -15.99 6.03
N LEU A 78 9.16 -14.70 5.82
CA LEU A 78 9.24 -13.69 6.88
C LEU A 78 7.91 -13.50 7.62
N ASN A 79 6.77 -13.42 6.92
CA ASN A 79 5.51 -13.07 7.58
C ASN A 79 4.90 -14.20 8.43
N VAL A 80 5.37 -15.44 8.24
CA VAL A 80 5.00 -16.60 9.09
C VAL A 80 5.79 -16.65 10.40
N ILE A 81 6.86 -15.86 10.53
CA ILE A 81 7.69 -15.81 11.75
C ILE A 81 6.88 -15.18 12.89
N GLY A 82 6.12 -14.11 12.60
CA GLY A 82 5.36 -13.38 13.60
C GLY A 82 6.27 -12.57 14.51
N ASP A 83 7.10 -11.72 13.92
CA ASP A 83 7.96 -10.79 14.64
C ASP A 83 7.77 -9.35 14.14
N ARG A 84 8.57 -8.42 14.67
CA ARG A 84 8.53 -7.00 14.31
C ARG A 84 8.84 -6.69 12.84
N PHE A 85 9.37 -7.62 12.05
CA PHE A 85 9.72 -7.44 10.63
C PHE A 85 8.88 -8.29 9.68
N GLY A 86 8.15 -9.30 10.18
CA GLY A 86 7.22 -10.08 9.39
C GLY A 86 6.08 -10.65 10.24
N ASN A 87 4.86 -10.20 9.97
CA ASN A 87 3.65 -10.58 10.71
C ASN A 87 2.36 -10.21 9.94
N CYS A 88 1.21 -10.66 10.45
CA CYS A 88 -0.13 -10.29 9.94
C CYS A 88 -0.85 -9.34 10.91
N GLY A 89 -0.13 -8.33 11.39
CA GLY A 89 -0.60 -7.41 12.41
C GLY A 89 -0.20 -7.86 13.82
N GLY A 90 -0.49 -7.00 14.79
CA GLY A 90 -0.10 -7.22 16.17
C GLY A 90 -0.58 -6.10 17.08
N VAL A 91 -0.54 -6.35 18.39
CA VAL A 91 -0.91 -5.38 19.43
C VAL A 91 0.13 -5.42 20.53
N GLN A 92 0.62 -4.25 20.94
CA GLN A 92 1.52 -4.10 22.11
C GLN A 92 2.75 -5.03 22.09
N GLY A 93 3.42 -5.15 20.93
CA GLY A 93 4.63 -5.96 20.77
C GLY A 93 4.38 -7.47 20.61
N TYR A 94 3.13 -7.91 20.62
CA TYR A 94 2.75 -9.26 20.19
C TYR A 94 2.39 -9.24 18.71
N TYR A 95 3.08 -10.05 17.93
CA TYR A 95 2.93 -10.11 16.48
C TYR A 95 2.27 -11.42 16.05
N ALA A 96 1.18 -11.33 15.30
CA ALA A 96 0.47 -12.47 14.77
C ALA A 96 1.26 -13.08 13.59
N LYS A 97 1.42 -14.40 13.61
CA LYS A 97 1.94 -15.12 12.44
C LYS A 97 0.90 -15.11 11.32
N CYS A 98 1.34 -14.91 10.09
CA CYS A 98 0.46 -15.07 8.95
C CYS A 98 0.17 -16.54 8.64
N ASP A 99 -1.06 -16.82 8.21
CA ASP A 99 -1.36 -18.03 7.45
C ASP A 99 -0.73 -17.93 6.05
N LYS A 100 -0.39 -19.09 5.46
CA LYS A 100 0.31 -19.15 4.16
C LYS A 100 -0.43 -18.45 3.02
N ASP A 101 -1.75 -18.44 3.09
CA ASP A 101 -2.62 -17.82 2.08
C ASP A 101 -2.75 -16.30 2.26
N ASP A 102 -2.21 -15.77 3.35
CA ASP A 102 -2.39 -14.39 3.82
C ASP A 102 -1.06 -13.65 3.97
N VAL A 103 0.08 -14.32 3.73
CA VAL A 103 1.42 -13.75 3.87
C VAL A 103 1.61 -12.48 3.05
N LEU A 104 1.01 -12.39 1.86
CA LEU A 104 1.10 -11.19 1.00
C LEU A 104 0.29 -10.00 1.53
N CYS A 105 -0.65 -10.23 2.45
CA CYS A 105 -1.50 -9.20 3.07
C CYS A 105 -0.99 -8.77 4.45
N GLY A 106 0.10 -9.39 4.94
CA GLY A 106 0.76 -9.02 6.19
C GLY A 106 1.65 -7.78 6.03
N LYS A 107 2.73 -7.74 6.80
CA LYS A 107 3.74 -6.71 6.71
C LYS A 107 4.37 -6.72 5.30
N ILE A 108 4.55 -5.55 4.69
CA ILE A 108 5.07 -5.44 3.33
C ILE A 108 6.53 -5.90 3.28
N GLN A 109 6.84 -6.85 2.41
CA GLN A 109 8.22 -7.24 2.11
C GLN A 109 8.62 -6.60 0.78
N CYS A 110 9.73 -5.87 0.78
CA CYS A 110 10.23 -5.18 -0.40
C CYS A 110 11.53 -5.80 -0.87
N ALA A 111 11.83 -5.77 -2.16
CA ALA A 111 13.10 -6.19 -2.71
C ALA A 111 13.90 -4.99 -3.18
N ILE A 112 15.20 -4.99 -2.89
CA ILE A 112 16.12 -4.00 -3.47
C ILE A 112 16.51 -4.46 -4.88
N THR A 113 16.38 -3.54 -5.84
CA THR A 113 16.61 -3.81 -7.28
C THR A 113 17.85 -3.14 -7.84
N GLY A 114 18.49 -2.28 -7.05
CA GLY A 114 19.70 -1.55 -7.43
C GLY A 114 20.67 -1.44 -6.26
N GLU A 115 21.29 -0.27 -6.11
CA GLU A 115 22.17 -0.01 -4.97
C GLU A 115 21.37 0.13 -3.68
N VAL A 116 21.87 -0.45 -2.59
CA VAL A 116 21.25 -0.33 -1.26
C VAL A 116 21.43 1.10 -0.75
N LYS A 117 20.45 1.96 -1.00
CA LYS A 117 20.41 3.37 -0.58
C LYS A 117 19.24 3.64 0.37
N ILE A 118 19.21 2.91 1.48
CA ILE A 118 18.13 3.07 2.47
C ILE A 118 18.49 4.20 3.44
N ASN A 119 17.76 5.31 3.33
CA ASN A 119 17.89 6.45 4.23
C ASN A 119 16.62 6.60 5.08
N ILE A 120 16.40 5.64 5.97
CA ILE A 120 15.27 5.65 6.90
C ILE A 120 15.77 6.11 8.26
N LYS A 121 15.08 7.10 8.85
CA LYS A 121 15.35 7.59 10.21
C LYS A 121 14.36 6.97 11.18
N ASN A 122 14.78 6.82 12.44
CA ASN A 122 13.95 6.32 13.53
C ASN A 122 13.32 4.95 13.25
N ALA A 123 14.05 4.07 12.58
CA ALA A 123 13.62 2.70 12.35
C ALA A 123 14.80 1.74 12.44
N ALA A 124 14.54 0.50 12.83
CA ALA A 124 15.45 -0.59 12.48
C ALA A 124 15.08 -1.11 11.09
N VAL A 125 16.08 -1.53 10.33
CA VAL A 125 15.88 -2.12 9.00
C VAL A 125 16.38 -3.56 9.05
N SER A 126 15.57 -4.50 8.58
CA SER A 126 15.98 -5.90 8.42
C SER A 126 16.29 -6.18 6.96
N PHE A 127 17.36 -6.94 6.74
CA PHE A 127 17.70 -7.48 5.43
C PHE A 127 17.71 -9.00 5.54
N TYR A 128 17.04 -9.66 4.62
CA TYR A 128 17.00 -11.11 4.54
C TYR A 128 17.15 -11.51 3.08
N THR A 129 17.99 -12.51 2.79
CA THR A 129 18.23 -12.92 1.39
C THR A 129 17.89 -14.40 1.21
N PRO A 130 16.60 -14.73 1.05
CA PRO A 130 16.21 -16.07 0.66
C PRO A 130 16.57 -16.30 -0.80
N LYS A 131 17.27 -17.40 -1.07
CA LYS A 131 17.76 -17.77 -2.40
C LYS A 131 18.60 -16.64 -3.03
N ASN A 132 18.04 -15.89 -3.99
CA ASN A 132 18.74 -14.87 -4.79
C ASN A 132 18.02 -13.51 -4.80
N GLU A 133 17.12 -13.24 -3.85
CA GLU A 133 16.48 -11.93 -3.70
C GLU A 133 16.73 -11.39 -2.30
N THR A 134 17.14 -10.13 -2.16
CA THR A 134 17.28 -9.48 -0.85
C THR A 134 15.99 -8.76 -0.50
N CYS A 135 15.24 -9.35 0.42
CA CYS A 135 14.09 -8.75 1.08
C CYS A 135 14.55 -7.68 2.07
N VAL A 136 13.79 -6.61 2.19
CA VAL A 136 13.98 -5.55 3.16
C VAL A 136 12.64 -5.17 3.80
N ASN A 137 12.70 -4.95 5.10
CA ASN A 137 11.60 -4.45 5.91
C ASN A 137 12.11 -3.44 6.94
N ALA A 138 11.22 -2.66 7.55
CA ALA A 138 11.56 -1.72 8.61
C ALA A 138 10.66 -1.87 9.84
N ASP A 139 11.16 -1.49 10.99
CA ASP A 139 10.39 -1.38 12.23
C ASP A 139 10.59 0.04 12.75
N PHE A 140 9.60 0.91 12.49
CA PHE A 140 9.63 2.31 12.84
C PHE A 140 9.35 2.49 14.33
N PHE A 141 10.22 3.20 15.04
CA PHE A 141 10.08 3.53 16.46
C PHE A 141 9.07 4.67 16.69
N THR A 142 7.89 4.57 16.09
CA THR A 142 6.83 5.59 16.15
C THR A 142 5.72 5.16 17.12
N SER A 143 5.02 6.13 17.71
CA SER A 143 3.80 5.89 18.49
C SER A 143 2.54 5.84 17.62
N ASP A 144 2.69 5.79 16.30
CA ASP A 144 1.57 5.85 15.37
C ASP A 144 0.74 4.56 15.43
N PHE A 145 -0.57 4.70 15.28
CA PHE A 145 -1.51 3.57 15.32
C PHE A 145 -1.40 2.65 14.09
N VAL A 146 -0.80 3.13 12.99
CA VAL A 146 -0.70 2.41 11.72
C VAL A 146 0.77 2.25 11.37
N ASP A 147 1.23 1.00 11.32
CA ASP A 147 2.60 0.67 10.91
C ASP A 147 2.78 1.05 9.42
N PRO A 148 3.69 1.98 9.06
CA PRO A 148 3.89 2.43 7.67
C PRO A 148 4.26 1.32 6.68
N VAL A 149 4.78 0.21 7.19
CA VAL A 149 5.17 -1.00 6.44
C VAL A 149 4.15 -2.13 6.58
N GLN A 150 2.95 -1.88 7.09
CA GLN A 150 1.82 -2.77 6.81
C GLN A 150 1.35 -2.57 5.36
N VAL A 151 0.99 -3.64 4.65
CA VAL A 151 0.39 -3.51 3.31
C VAL A 151 -0.83 -2.58 3.40
N ARG A 152 -0.88 -1.55 2.54
CA ARG A 152 -1.92 -0.52 2.61
C ARG A 152 -3.30 -1.05 2.27
N ASP A 153 -4.30 -0.42 2.87
CA ASP A 153 -5.70 -0.65 2.53
C ASP A 153 -5.95 -0.49 1.02
N GLY A 154 -6.71 -1.43 0.45
CA GLY A 154 -6.98 -1.52 -0.97
C GLY A 154 -5.82 -2.10 -1.79
N THR A 155 -4.69 -2.50 -1.20
CA THR A 155 -3.64 -3.18 -1.96
C THR A 155 -4.07 -4.61 -2.25
N LYS A 156 -3.95 -5.02 -3.52
CA LYS A 156 -4.16 -6.42 -3.92
C LYS A 156 -3.03 -7.27 -3.32
N CYS A 157 -3.40 -8.30 -2.58
CA CYS A 157 -2.46 -9.13 -1.83
C CYS A 157 -2.74 -10.64 -2.00
N GLY A 158 -3.39 -11.02 -3.10
CA GLY A 158 -3.64 -12.40 -3.46
C GLY A 158 -4.57 -12.50 -4.66
N GLU A 159 -4.85 -13.72 -5.10
CA GLU A 159 -5.88 -13.96 -6.10
C GLU A 159 -7.25 -13.60 -5.50
N ASN A 160 -7.83 -12.49 -5.96
CA ASN A 160 -9.07 -11.90 -5.44
C ASN A 160 -9.05 -11.45 -3.97
N LYS A 161 -7.87 -11.23 -3.36
CA LYS A 161 -7.74 -10.71 -1.99
C LYS A 161 -7.23 -9.28 -1.95
N VAL A 162 -7.78 -8.50 -1.02
CA VAL A 162 -7.40 -7.12 -0.72
C VAL A 162 -7.26 -6.95 0.79
N TYR A 163 -6.29 -6.16 1.23
CA TYR A 163 -6.16 -5.79 2.64
C TYR A 163 -7.00 -4.53 2.91
N ILE A 164 -7.84 -4.53 3.94
CA ILE A 164 -8.72 -3.39 4.29
C ILE A 164 -8.97 -3.39 5.80
N LEU A 165 -8.78 -2.26 6.47
CA LEU A 165 -9.15 -2.05 7.88
C LEU A 165 -8.71 -3.22 8.77
N THR A 166 -7.42 -3.55 8.69
CA THR A 166 -6.75 -4.63 9.44
C THR A 166 -7.24 -6.06 9.15
N GLN A 167 -8.04 -6.26 8.10
CA GLN A 167 -8.56 -7.56 7.70
C GLN A 167 -8.34 -7.84 6.22
N ILE A 168 -8.26 -9.13 5.90
CA ILE A 168 -8.20 -9.60 4.53
C ILE A 168 -9.63 -9.81 4.04
N GLN A 169 -9.97 -9.18 2.94
CA GLN A 169 -11.29 -9.25 2.35
C GLN A 169 -11.20 -9.77 0.92
N MET A 170 -12.28 -10.42 0.48
CA MET A 170 -12.47 -10.77 -0.92
C MET A 170 -12.73 -9.47 -1.69
N LYS A 171 -12.11 -9.33 -2.87
CA LYS A 171 -12.27 -8.16 -3.74
C LYS A 171 -13.75 -7.84 -4.02
N GLU A 172 -14.59 -8.87 -4.17
CA GLU A 172 -16.04 -8.75 -4.41
C GLU A 172 -16.80 -8.07 -3.25
N LYS A 173 -16.29 -8.16 -2.01
CA LYS A 173 -16.91 -7.53 -0.83
C LYS A 173 -16.74 -6.01 -0.77
N LEU A 174 -15.90 -5.44 -1.65
CA LEU A 174 -15.79 -3.99 -1.81
C LEU A 174 -17.08 -3.36 -2.39
N GLY A 175 -18.07 -4.17 -2.78
CA GLY A 175 -19.43 -3.72 -3.05
C GLY A 175 -19.74 -3.44 -4.51
N PHE A 176 -19.24 -4.28 -5.43
CA PHE A 176 -19.54 -4.21 -6.87
C PHE A 176 -19.94 -5.57 -7.42
#